data_AF-A0A379ZWA5-F1
#
_entry.id   AF-A0A379ZWA5-F1
#
_cell.length_a   1.000
_cell.length_b   1.000
_cell.length_c   1.000
_cell.angle_alpha   90.00
_cell.angle_beta   90.00
_cell.angle_gamma   90.00
#
_symmetry.space_group_name_H-M   'P 1'
#
loop_
_entity.id
_entity.type
_entity.pdbx_description
1 polymer ?
#
loop_
_entity_poly.entity_id
_entity_poly.type
_entity_poly.pdbx_seq_one_letter_code
_entity_poly.pdbx_strand_id
1 'polypeptide(L)'
;MKQKNQSRAYQRGKSAAKIWKRIKVNLRSLDNKCVAKARSLKLPAWIGHIPMAILSLVMLLAIVFGGMIIASSAVFIGALILLVGGAFSPIEETLPDEDEMINTSYKSPNEYRADGEFGPGWYAGNYKVKDDY
;
A
#
# COMPACT_ATOMS: atom_id res chain seq x y z
N MET A 1 -10.76 4.66 -34.53
CA MET A 1 -10.15 5.76 -33.75
C MET A 1 -9.10 5.23 -32.74
N LYS A 2 -7.86 4.93 -33.16
CA LYS A 2 -6.78 4.37 -32.28
C LYS A 2 -5.49 5.22 -32.18
N GLN A 3 -5.49 6.48 -32.65
CA GLN A 3 -4.26 7.30 -32.69
C GLN A 3 -4.04 8.21 -31.46
N LYS A 4 -5.10 8.63 -30.76
CA LYS A 4 -5.00 9.65 -29.69
C LYS A 4 -4.33 9.16 -28.40
N ASN A 5 -4.30 7.84 -28.15
CA ASN A 5 -3.69 7.26 -26.94
C ASN A 5 -2.18 6.96 -27.10
N GLN A 6 -1.69 6.81 -28.34
CA GLN A 6 -0.28 6.54 -28.63
C GLN A 6 0.61 7.76 -28.34
N SER A 7 0.08 8.98 -28.52
CA SER A 7 0.83 10.21 -28.32
C SER A 7 1.21 10.47 -26.85
N ARG A 8 0.34 10.10 -25.89
CA ARG A 8 0.59 10.32 -24.44
C ARG A 8 1.66 9.38 -23.88
N ALA A 9 1.63 8.10 -24.26
CA ALA A 9 2.65 7.13 -23.86
C ALA A 9 4.02 7.48 -24.46
N TYR A 10 4.04 7.88 -25.73
CA TYR A 10 5.24 8.29 -26.43
C TYR A 10 5.86 9.59 -25.86
N GLN A 11 5.04 10.58 -25.49
CA GLN A 11 5.52 11.82 -24.87
C GLN A 11 6.12 11.59 -23.47
N ARG A 12 5.57 10.65 -22.69
CA ARG A 12 6.14 10.26 -21.39
C ARG A 12 7.51 9.60 -21.56
N GLY A 13 7.66 8.70 -22.53
CA GLY A 13 8.95 8.09 -22.87
C GLY A 13 10.00 9.11 -23.33
N LYS A 14 9.61 10.07 -24.17
CA LYS A 14 10.51 11.15 -24.63
C LYS A 14 10.99 12.05 -23.49
N SER A 15 10.14 12.28 -22.49
CA SER A 15 10.49 13.07 -21.30
C SER A 15 11.48 12.31 -20.41
N ALA A 16 11.25 11.02 -20.19
CA ALA A 16 12.19 10.15 -19.48
C ALA A 16 13.56 10.10 -20.17
N ALA A 17 13.60 9.98 -21.50
CA ALA A 17 14.84 10.00 -22.27
C ALA A 17 15.61 11.34 -22.14
N LYS A 18 14.90 12.48 -22.09
CA LYS A 18 15.50 13.79 -21.83
C LYS A 18 16.09 13.88 -20.42
N ILE A 19 15.37 13.37 -19.42
CA ILE A 19 15.84 13.33 -18.02
C ILE A 19 17.09 12.46 -17.92
N TRP A 20 17.06 11.26 -18.51
CA TRP A 20 18.21 10.35 -18.56
C TRP A 20 19.43 11.00 -19.23
N LYS A 21 19.23 11.73 -20.34
CA LYS A 21 20.30 12.47 -21.01
C LYS A 21 20.92 13.53 -20.08
N ARG A 22 20.12 14.27 -19.32
CA ARG A 22 20.61 15.28 -18.36
C ARG A 22 21.40 14.64 -17.21
N ILE A 23 20.90 13.54 -16.65
CA ILE A 23 21.60 12.79 -15.59
C ILE A 23 22.95 12.29 -16.11
N LYS A 24 22.98 11.69 -17.31
CA LYS A 24 24.21 11.20 -17.93
C LYS A 24 25.24 12.32 -18.15
N VAL A 25 24.80 13.49 -18.61
CA VAL A 25 25.68 14.65 -18.81
C VAL A 25 26.20 15.19 -17.48
N ASN A 26 25.35 15.29 -16.46
CA ASN A 26 25.75 15.73 -15.13
C ASN A 26 26.76 14.77 -14.50
N LEU A 27 26.53 13.46 -14.62
CA LEU A 27 27.43 12.42 -14.14
C LEU A 27 28.81 12.54 -14.81
N ARG A 28 28.85 12.73 -16.14
CA ARG A 28 30.10 12.94 -16.87
C ARG A 28 30.80 14.24 -16.47
N SER A 29 30.05 15.31 -16.18
CA SER A 29 30.65 16.57 -15.73
C SER A 29 31.20 16.46 -14.30
N LEU A 30 30.52 15.72 -13.43
CA LEU A 30 30.96 15.42 -12.07
C LEU A 30 32.21 14.55 -12.08
N ASP A 31 32.25 13.55 -12.95
CA ASP A 31 33.42 12.72 -13.19
C ASP A 31 34.61 13.57 -13.65
N ASN A 32 34.43 14.41 -14.68
CA ASN A 32 35.48 15.34 -15.13
C ASN A 32 35.94 16.31 -14.03
N LYS A 33 35.01 16.84 -13.21
CA LYS A 33 35.35 17.71 -12.07
C LYS A 33 36.09 16.95 -10.97
N CYS A 34 35.70 15.70 -10.72
CA CYS A 34 36.35 14.81 -9.77
C CYS A 34 37.77 14.47 -10.22
N VAL A 35 37.96 14.12 -11.50
CA VAL A 35 39.26 13.85 -12.12
C VAL A 35 40.13 15.11 -12.14
N ALA A 36 39.56 16.29 -12.44
CA ALA A 36 40.29 17.55 -12.39
C ALA A 36 40.75 17.91 -10.97
N LYS A 37 39.89 17.71 -9.96
CA LYS A 37 40.25 17.87 -8.54
C LYS A 37 41.31 16.85 -8.11
N ALA A 38 41.18 15.58 -8.50
CA ALA A 38 42.13 14.53 -8.19
C ALA A 38 43.52 14.83 -8.79
N ARG A 39 43.54 15.34 -10.03
CA ARG A 39 44.78 15.74 -10.72
C ARG A 39 45.42 16.97 -10.08
N SER A 40 44.64 17.95 -9.61
CA SER A 40 45.20 19.14 -8.95
C SER A 40 45.80 18.80 -7.57
N LEU A 41 45.35 17.74 -6.93
CA LEU A 41 45.78 17.35 -5.59
C LEU A 41 46.94 16.33 -5.59
N LYS A 42 47.43 15.84 -6.75
CA LYS A 42 48.51 14.83 -6.87
C LYS A 42 48.31 13.64 -5.91
N LEU A 43 47.08 13.13 -5.82
CA LEU A 43 46.72 12.13 -4.81
C LEU A 43 47.03 10.69 -5.28
N PRO A 44 47.50 9.82 -4.37
CA PRO A 44 47.87 8.44 -4.65
C PRO A 44 46.66 7.57 -5.07
N ALA A 45 46.96 6.43 -5.71
CA ALA A 45 46.04 5.56 -6.47
C ALA A 45 44.69 5.22 -5.83
N TRP A 46 44.54 5.33 -4.50
CA TRP A 46 43.29 5.15 -3.77
C TRP A 46 42.16 6.12 -4.17
N ILE A 47 42.48 7.35 -4.60
CA ILE A 47 41.48 8.33 -5.03
C ILE A 47 40.75 7.92 -6.33
N GLY A 48 41.36 7.04 -7.14
CA GLY A 48 40.76 6.52 -8.37
C GLY A 48 39.48 5.70 -8.13
N HIS A 49 39.24 5.26 -6.89
CA HIS A 49 38.02 4.55 -6.51
C HIS A 49 36.85 5.46 -6.10
N ILE A 50 37.04 6.78 -6.00
CA ILE A 50 35.96 7.71 -5.61
C ILE A 50 34.76 7.65 -6.58
N PRO A 51 34.92 7.66 -7.92
CA PRO A 51 33.78 7.57 -8.83
C PRO A 51 33.03 6.25 -8.68
N MET A 52 33.75 5.14 -8.44
CA MET A 52 33.15 3.84 -8.17
C MET A 52 32.43 3.80 -6.82
N ALA A 53 32.99 4.42 -5.78
CA ALA A 53 32.38 4.52 -4.47
C ALA A 53 31.10 5.37 -4.50
N ILE A 54 31.08 6.45 -5.29
CA ILE A 54 29.86 7.25 -5.50
C ILE A 54 28.82 6.43 -6.25
N LEU A 55 29.21 5.69 -7.30
CA LEU A 55 28.30 4.82 -8.05
C LEU A 55 27.71 3.73 -7.16
N SER A 56 28.54 3.06 -6.35
CA SER A 56 28.08 2.04 -5.41
C SER A 56 27.18 2.63 -4.33
N LEU A 57 27.50 3.83 -3.83
CA LEU A 57 26.68 4.52 -2.84
C LEU A 57 25.32 4.90 -3.43
N VAL A 58 25.27 5.42 -4.66
CA VAL A 58 24.01 5.73 -5.35
C VAL A 58 23.21 4.47 -5.61
N MET A 59 23.85 3.36 -5.99
CA MET A 59 23.16 2.08 -6.18
C MET A 59 22.59 1.55 -4.86
N LEU A 60 23.36 1.61 -3.78
CA LEU A 60 22.94 1.21 -2.45
C LEU A 60 21.75 2.05 -1.96
N LEU A 61 21.85 3.38 -2.11
CA LEU A 61 20.78 4.31 -1.80
C LEU A 61 19.54 4.03 -2.66
N ALA A 62 19.69 3.78 -3.97
CA ALA A 62 18.56 3.49 -4.84
C ALA A 62 17.81 2.21 -4.43
N ILE A 63 18.53 1.18 -3.97
CA ILE A 63 17.92 -0.06 -3.47
C ILE A 63 17.18 0.22 -2.15
N VAL A 64 17.83 0.89 -1.20
CA VAL A 64 17.27 1.20 0.13
C VAL A 64 16.07 2.12 0.01
N PHE A 65 16.23 3.26 -0.66
CA PHE A 65 15.14 4.22 -0.86
C PHE A 65 14.07 3.68 -1.79
N GLY A 66 14.42 2.88 -2.79
CA GLY A 66 13.44 2.27 -3.69
C GLY A 66 12.46 1.37 -2.93
N GLY A 67 12.99 0.46 -2.10
CA GLY A 67 12.15 -0.41 -1.26
C GLY A 67 11.39 0.39 -0.19
N MET A 68 12.07 1.32 0.49
CA MET A 68 11.48 2.11 1.56
C MET A 68 10.32 2.98 1.06
N ILE A 69 10.44 3.62 -0.12
CA ILE A 69 9.38 4.44 -0.71
C ILE A 69 8.13 3.60 -1.03
N ILE A 70 8.32 2.40 -1.58
CA ILE A 70 7.20 1.50 -1.93
C ILE A 70 6.49 1.05 -0.64
N ALA A 71 7.24 0.51 0.33
CA ALA A 71 6.70 0.06 1.60
C ALA A 71 6.01 1.21 2.36
N SER A 72 6.66 2.38 2.46
CA SER A 72 6.09 3.54 3.14
C SER A 72 4.82 4.03 2.45
N SER A 73 4.77 4.03 1.12
CA SER A 73 3.58 4.45 0.39
C SER A 73 2.40 3.52 0.61
N ALA A 74 2.62 2.20 0.64
CA ALA A 74 1.56 1.22 0.91
C ALA A 74 1.01 1.38 2.33
N VAL A 75 1.89 1.52 3.33
CA VAL A 75 1.48 1.75 4.73
C VAL A 75 0.74 3.09 4.87
N PHE A 76 1.22 4.14 4.23
CA PHE A 76 0.59 5.46 4.30
C PHE A 76 -0.79 5.47 3.64
N ILE A 77 -0.94 4.82 2.48
CA ILE A 77 -2.24 4.67 1.82
C ILE A 77 -3.19 3.82 2.68
N GLY A 78 -2.71 2.71 3.25
CA GLY A 78 -3.49 1.89 4.17
C GLY A 78 -3.95 2.66 5.40
N ALA A 79 -3.05 3.42 6.02
CA ALA A 79 -3.36 4.28 7.16
C ALA A 79 -4.38 5.36 6.82
N LEU A 80 -4.30 5.97 5.63
CA LEU A 80 -5.30 6.94 5.17
C LEU A 80 -6.66 6.29 4.94
N ILE A 81 -6.71 5.08 4.37
CA ILE A 81 -7.95 4.32 4.18
C ILE A 81 -8.55 3.96 5.54
N LEU A 82 -7.74 3.55 6.51
CA LEU A 82 -8.20 3.26 7.88
C LEU A 82 -8.62 4.52 8.63
N LEU A 83 -7.97 5.66 8.41
CA LEU A 83 -8.35 6.93 9.02
C LEU A 83 -9.70 7.41 8.47
N VAL A 84 -9.88 7.36 7.15
CA VAL A 84 -11.14 7.74 6.50
C VAL A 84 -12.22 6.70 6.79
N GLY A 85 -11.90 5.42 6.67
CA GLY A 85 -12.81 4.31 6.95
C GLY A 85 -13.21 4.24 8.42
N GLY A 86 -12.28 4.41 9.35
CA GLY A 86 -12.55 4.49 10.79
C GLY A 86 -13.27 5.76 11.22
N ALA A 87 -13.17 6.85 10.45
CA ALA A 87 -14.06 8.00 10.62
C ALA A 87 -15.51 7.70 10.16
N PHE A 88 -15.74 6.62 9.41
CA PHE A 88 -17.05 6.18 8.91
C PHE A 88 -17.46 4.75 9.31
N SER A 89 -16.68 4.04 10.13
CA SER A 89 -16.97 2.67 10.57
C SER A 89 -17.02 2.61 12.10
N PRO A 90 -18.07 1.99 12.66
CA PRO A 90 -18.21 1.83 14.10
C PRO A 90 -17.11 0.92 14.63
N ILE A 91 -16.60 1.26 15.81
CA ILE A 91 -15.58 0.52 16.56
C ILE A 91 -16.04 -0.94 16.67
N GLU A 92 -15.35 -1.86 16.00
CA GLU A 92 -15.48 -3.29 16.25
C GLU A 92 -14.46 -3.65 17.33
N GLU A 93 -14.94 -3.85 18.55
CA GLU A 93 -14.12 -4.29 19.67
C GLU A 93 -13.53 -5.68 19.36
N THR A 94 -12.21 -5.77 19.52
CA THR A 94 -11.45 -6.99 19.33
C THR A 94 -11.80 -7.97 20.46
N LEU A 95 -12.46 -9.09 20.14
CA LEU A 95 -12.48 -10.28 20.99
C LEU A 95 -11.48 -11.30 20.44
N PRO A 96 -10.69 -11.98 21.31
CA PRO A 96 -9.71 -12.95 20.89
C PRO A 96 -10.35 -14.33 20.62
N ASP A 97 -9.65 -15.08 19.78
CA ASP A 97 -9.66 -16.53 19.59
C ASP A 97 -10.62 -17.16 18.56
N GLU A 98 -10.00 -18.03 17.77
CA GLU A 98 -10.29 -18.32 16.36
C GLU A 98 -10.93 -19.71 16.17
N ASP A 99 -11.82 -20.14 17.08
CA ASP A 99 -12.33 -21.53 17.10
C ASP A 99 -13.86 -21.69 16.96
N GLU A 100 -14.64 -20.60 16.83
CA GLU A 100 -16.12 -20.70 16.76
C GLU A 100 -16.72 -20.07 15.49
N MET A 101 -16.02 -20.21 14.36
CA MET A 101 -16.63 -20.02 13.04
C MET A 101 -17.34 -21.34 12.67
N ILE A 102 -18.65 -21.44 12.93
CA ILE A 102 -19.72 -22.17 12.17
C ILE A 102 -20.91 -22.42 13.12
N ASN A 103 -21.70 -21.39 13.48
CA ASN A 103 -23.06 -21.53 14.08
C ASN A 103 -23.67 -20.22 14.62
N THR A 104 -23.36 -19.03 14.08
CA THR A 104 -24.27 -17.89 14.29
C THR A 104 -25.43 -17.99 13.28
N SER A 105 -26.25 -19.02 13.47
CA SER A 105 -27.63 -19.01 12.98
C SER A 105 -28.26 -17.76 13.58
N TYR A 106 -28.61 -16.78 12.74
CA TYR A 106 -29.39 -15.62 13.17
C TYR A 106 -30.62 -16.15 13.91
N LYS A 107 -30.59 -16.12 15.24
CA LYS A 107 -31.72 -16.53 16.07
C LYS A 107 -32.77 -15.45 15.90
N SER A 108 -33.69 -15.65 14.96
CA SER A 108 -34.76 -14.70 14.71
C SER A 108 -35.50 -14.46 16.04
N PRO A 109 -35.87 -13.22 16.38
CA PRO A 109 -36.52 -12.91 17.67
C PRO A 109 -37.82 -13.69 17.91
N ASN A 110 -38.37 -14.26 16.84
CA ASN A 110 -39.54 -15.10 16.84
C ASN A 110 -39.17 -16.57 16.62
N GLU A 111 -39.72 -17.44 17.47
CA GLU A 111 -39.62 -18.89 17.37
C GLU A 111 -41.03 -19.49 17.33
N TYR A 112 -41.21 -20.51 16.50
CA TYR A 112 -42.45 -21.27 16.47
C TYR A 112 -42.48 -22.25 17.63
N ARG A 113 -43.53 -22.25 18.44
CA ARG A 113 -43.72 -23.24 19.51
C ARG A 113 -45.06 -23.93 19.35
N ALA A 114 -45.05 -25.25 19.34
CA ALA A 114 -46.26 -26.07 19.28
C ALA A 114 -46.92 -26.24 20.66
N ASP A 115 -46.14 -26.08 21.73
CA ASP A 115 -46.47 -26.36 23.13
C ASP A 115 -46.41 -25.12 24.03
N GLY A 116 -46.51 -23.91 23.45
CA GLY A 116 -46.51 -22.68 24.23
C GLY A 116 -47.75 -22.54 25.13
N GLU A 117 -47.65 -21.75 26.20
CA GLU A 117 -48.72 -21.52 27.18
C GLU A 117 -50.06 -21.09 26.57
N PHE A 118 -50.01 -20.43 25.39
CA PHE A 118 -51.16 -19.93 24.65
C PHE A 118 -51.47 -20.76 23.39
N GLY A 119 -51.01 -22.02 23.34
CA GLY A 119 -51.19 -22.95 22.23
C GLY A 119 -50.18 -22.74 21.08
N PRO A 120 -50.31 -23.51 19.99
CA PRO A 120 -49.39 -23.45 18.85
C PRO A 120 -49.40 -22.08 18.20
N GLY A 121 -48.22 -21.57 17.84
CA GLY A 121 -48.07 -20.33 17.11
C GLY A 121 -46.67 -19.73 17.21
N TRP A 122 -46.56 -18.48 16.75
CA TRP A 122 -45.30 -17.74 16.76
C TRP A 122 -45.12 -16.97 18.06
N TYR A 123 -44.01 -17.20 18.76
CA TYR A 123 -43.67 -16.58 20.04
C TYR A 123 -42.47 -15.65 19.90
N ALA A 124 -42.52 -14.49 20.55
CA ALA A 124 -41.35 -13.65 20.81
C ALA A 124 -41.08 -13.66 22.31
N GLY A 125 -40.06 -14.40 22.73
CA GLY A 125 -39.83 -14.68 24.15
C GLY A 125 -40.96 -15.55 24.73
N ASN A 126 -41.66 -15.08 25.75
CA ASN A 126 -42.76 -15.81 26.41
C ASN A 126 -44.16 -15.36 25.94
N TYR A 127 -44.23 -14.44 24.98
CA TYR A 127 -45.50 -13.87 24.52
C TYR A 127 -45.84 -14.40 23.12
N LYS A 128 -47.08 -14.81 22.92
CA LYS A 128 -47.60 -15.22 21.61
C LYS A 128 -47.84 -13.98 20.76
N VAL A 129 -47.22 -13.93 19.59
CA VAL A 129 -47.30 -12.80 18.65
C VAL A 129 -48.35 -13.04 17.57
N LYS A 130 -48.53 -14.30 17.14
CA LYS A 130 -49.47 -14.64 16.08
C LYS A 130 -50.00 -16.06 16.23
N ASP A 131 -51.31 -16.20 16.04
CA ASP A 131 -51.98 -17.48 15.89
C ASP A 131 -51.72 -18.07 14.50
N ASP A 132 -51.63 -19.39 14.43
CA ASP A 132 -51.74 -20.10 13.17
C ASP A 132 -53.24 -20.21 12.85
N TYR A 133 -53.66 -19.55 11.76
CA TYR A 133 -55.01 -19.69 11.21
C TYR A 133 -55.23 -21.08 10.60
#